data_AF-A0A813F5W9-F1
#
_entry.id   AF-A0A813F5W9-F1
#
_cell.length_a   1.000
_cell.length_b   1.000
_cell.length_c   1.000
_cell.angle_alpha   90.00
_cell.angle_beta   90.00
_cell.angle_gamma   90.00
#
_symmetry.space_group_name_H-M   'P 1'
#
loop_
_entity.id
_entity.type
_entity.pdbx_description
1 polymer ?
#
loop_
_entity_poly.entity_id
_entity_poly.type
_entity_poly.pdbx_seq_one_letter_code
_entity_poly.pdbx_strand_id
1 'polypeptide(L)'
;MGEVGRALELYRKAMAHGLLTPWCKEPGVLDLHGHTVQVALTAARAVLADLLARPDGRYCHDPAHDLILITGRGSRSEASEQQLLPALAAFLKEELQPPMEFLPHSSNPGRWIIPGSCLTRWAEAQRNNA
;
A
#
# COMPACT_ATOMS: atom_id res chain seq x y z
N MET A 1 15.53 6.92 -14.96
CA MET A 1 14.47 6.10 -14.31
C MET A 1 15.15 5.05 -13.47
N GLY A 2 15.03 5.12 -12.14
CA GLY A 2 15.68 4.18 -11.23
C GLY A 2 14.98 2.82 -11.21
N GLU A 3 15.61 1.82 -10.59
CA GLU A 3 15.10 0.44 -10.45
C GLU A 3 13.68 0.39 -9.88
N VAL A 4 13.40 1.19 -8.86
CA VAL A 4 12.06 1.33 -8.24
C VAL A 4 10.99 1.79 -9.25
N GLY A 5 11.33 2.76 -10.12
CA GLY A 5 10.41 3.25 -11.13
C GLY A 5 10.02 2.17 -12.14
N ARG A 6 10.97 1.30 -12.50
CA ARG A 6 10.74 0.18 -13.43
C ARG A 6 9.90 -0.92 -12.78
N ALA A 7 10.18 -1.25 -11.51
CA ALA A 7 9.37 -2.19 -10.76
C ALA A 7 7.91 -1.73 -10.65
N LEU A 8 7.70 -0.44 -10.32
CA LEU A 8 6.38 0.17 -10.24
C LEU A 8 5.63 0.14 -11.57
N GLU A 9 6.30 0.49 -12.68
CA GLU A 9 5.69 0.47 -14.00
C GLU A 9 5.25 -0.96 -14.40
N LEU A 10 6.13 -1.95 -14.21
CA LEU A 10 5.80 -3.36 -14.50
C LEU A 10 4.65 -3.86 -13.64
N TYR A 11 4.64 -3.53 -12.35
CA TYR A 11 3.57 -3.92 -11.43
C TYR A 11 2.23 -3.32 -11.86
N ARG A 12 2.18 -2.02 -12.17
CA ARG A 12 0.95 -1.34 -12.64
C ARG A 12 0.46 -1.89 -13.97
N LYS A 13 1.36 -2.24 -14.90
CA LYS A 13 0.99 -2.93 -16.15
C LYS A 13 0.35 -4.30 -15.87
N ALA A 14 0.95 -5.10 -15.00
CA ALA A 14 0.38 -6.39 -14.62
C ALA A 14 -1.01 -6.25 -14.00
N MET A 15 -1.22 -5.24 -13.13
CA MET A 15 -2.55 -4.91 -12.59
C MET A 15 -3.55 -4.51 -13.69
N ALA A 16 -3.14 -3.65 -14.63
CA ALA A 16 -3.99 -3.19 -15.73
C ALA A 16 -4.43 -4.32 -16.66
N HIS A 17 -3.60 -5.35 -16.82
CA HIS A 17 -3.93 -6.56 -17.58
C HIS A 17 -4.64 -7.64 -16.74
N GLY A 18 -4.94 -7.37 -15.46
CA GLY A 18 -5.59 -8.34 -14.58
C GLY A 18 -4.74 -9.57 -14.24
N LEU A 19 -3.42 -9.52 -14.47
CA LEU A 19 -2.51 -10.63 -14.19
C LEU A 19 -2.25 -10.80 -12.69
N LEU A 20 -2.40 -9.72 -11.93
CA LEU A 20 -2.30 -9.72 -10.48
C LEU A 20 -3.20 -8.63 -9.89
N THR A 21 -3.52 -8.78 -8.61
CA THR A 21 -4.16 -7.73 -7.82
C THR A 21 -3.63 -7.80 -6.38
N PRO A 22 -3.24 -6.66 -5.78
CA PRO A 22 -2.98 -6.63 -4.34
C PRO A 22 -4.27 -6.57 -3.52
N TRP A 23 -5.43 -6.35 -4.15
CA TRP A 23 -6.70 -6.17 -3.46
C TRP A 23 -7.30 -7.51 -3.02
N CYS A 24 -7.72 -7.56 -1.76
CA CYS A 24 -8.63 -8.59 -1.27
C CYS A 24 -10.01 -8.44 -1.91
N LYS A 25 -10.87 -9.44 -1.67
CA LYS A 25 -12.31 -9.33 -1.96
C LYS A 25 -13.02 -8.28 -1.08
N GLU A 26 -12.45 -7.96 0.08
CA GLU A 26 -12.91 -6.91 0.98
C GLU A 26 -12.48 -5.54 0.44
N PRO A 27 -13.40 -4.59 0.20
CA PRO A 27 -13.06 -3.26 -0.31
C PRO A 27 -12.09 -2.52 0.61
N GLY A 28 -11.13 -1.80 0.02
CA GLY A 28 -10.14 -1.01 0.77
C GLY A 28 -9.12 -1.86 1.54
N VAL A 29 -8.97 -3.14 1.23
CA VAL A 29 -8.01 -4.03 1.88
C VAL A 29 -6.97 -4.53 0.89
N LEU A 30 -5.71 -4.21 1.15
CA LEU A 30 -4.57 -4.78 0.43
C LEU A 30 -4.05 -6.00 1.15
N ASP A 31 -3.88 -7.08 0.41
CA ASP A 31 -3.18 -8.25 0.88
C ASP A 31 -1.71 -8.21 0.52
N LEU A 32 -0.84 -8.07 1.52
CA LEU A 32 0.61 -8.05 1.35
C LEU A 32 1.28 -9.26 2.02
N HIS A 33 0.50 -10.18 2.60
CA HIS A 33 1.06 -11.34 3.29
C HIS A 33 1.83 -12.25 2.33
N GLY A 34 2.90 -12.88 2.81
CA GLY A 34 3.71 -13.81 2.02
C GLY A 34 4.53 -13.18 0.88
N HIS A 35 4.41 -11.87 0.65
CA HIS A 35 5.24 -11.15 -0.32
C HIS A 35 6.57 -10.70 0.30
N THR A 36 7.60 -10.58 -0.54
CA THR A 36 8.85 -9.94 -0.14
C THR A 36 8.60 -8.45 0.14
N VAL A 37 9.45 -7.85 0.98
CA VAL A 37 9.39 -6.40 1.27
C VAL A 37 9.32 -5.56 0.00
N GLN A 38 10.15 -5.87 -1.00
CA GLN A 38 10.20 -5.13 -2.26
C GLN A 38 8.88 -5.21 -3.04
N VAL A 39 8.26 -6.39 -3.12
CA VAL A 39 6.97 -6.57 -3.80
C VAL A 39 5.87 -5.83 -3.05
N ALA A 40 5.80 -5.97 -1.73
CA ALA A 40 4.78 -5.32 -0.91
C ALA A 40 4.87 -3.79 -0.96
N LEU A 41 6.09 -3.23 -0.89
CA LEU A 41 6.30 -1.80 -1.02
C LEU A 41 6.01 -1.29 -2.45
N THR A 42 6.23 -2.12 -3.48
CA THR A 42 5.86 -1.79 -4.87
C THR A 42 4.34 -1.78 -5.02
N ALA A 43 3.64 -2.75 -4.43
CA ALA A 43 2.19 -2.81 -4.40
C ALA A 43 1.58 -1.58 -3.70
N ALA A 44 2.11 -1.21 -2.52
CA ALA A 44 1.67 -0.02 -1.80
C ALA A 44 1.87 1.25 -2.64
N ARG A 45 3.04 1.43 -3.28
CA ARG A 45 3.29 2.55 -4.20
C ARG A 45 2.34 2.56 -5.39
N ALA A 46 2.05 1.40 -5.98
CA ALA A 46 1.13 1.29 -7.10
C ALA A 46 -0.29 1.72 -6.72
N VAL A 47 -0.76 1.28 -5.56
CA VAL A 47 -2.08 1.66 -5.04
C VAL A 47 -2.16 3.14 -4.71
N LEU A 48 -1.15 3.71 -4.04
CA LEU A 48 -1.11 5.16 -3.77
C LEU A 48 -1.04 5.99 -5.06
N ALA A 49 -0.30 5.52 -6.08
CA ALA A 49 -0.24 6.19 -7.38
C ALA A 49 -1.58 6.12 -8.12
N ASP A 50 -2.28 4.98 -8.08
CA ASP A 50 -3.59 4.82 -8.70
C ASP A 50 -4.67 5.64 -7.96
N LEU A 51 -4.58 5.78 -6.64
CA LEU A 51 -5.43 6.67 -5.84
C LEU A 51 -5.33 8.13 -6.33
N LEU A 52 -4.13 8.60 -6.66
CA LEU A 52 -3.92 9.95 -7.19
C LEU A 52 -4.38 10.08 -8.64
N ALA A 53 -3.95 9.14 -9.49
CA ALA A 53 -4.12 9.23 -10.93
C ALA A 53 -5.53 8.84 -11.42
N ARG A 54 -6.28 8.09 -10.62
CA ARG A 54 -7.62 7.56 -10.93
C ARG A 54 -7.74 6.99 -12.37
N PRO A 55 -6.87 6.04 -12.74
CA PRO A 55 -6.88 5.43 -14.07
C PRO A 55 -8.21 4.72 -14.37
N ASP A 56 -8.70 4.88 -15.60
CA ASP A 56 -9.91 4.20 -16.06
C ASP A 56 -9.77 2.66 -16.01
N GLY A 57 -10.88 1.98 -15.71
CA GLY A 57 -10.97 0.53 -15.73
C GLY A 57 -10.24 -0.20 -14.58
N ARG A 58 -9.74 0.53 -13.58
CA ARG A 58 -9.08 -0.06 -12.40
C ARG A 58 -9.73 0.41 -11.10
N TYR A 59 -9.80 -0.49 -10.12
CA TYR A 59 -10.20 -0.13 -8.77
C TYR A 59 -9.20 0.87 -8.17
N CYS A 60 -9.73 1.99 -7.69
CA CYS A 60 -8.98 3.03 -7.00
C CYS A 60 -9.63 3.23 -5.63
N HIS A 61 -8.84 3.11 -4.57
CA HIS A 61 -9.35 3.34 -3.22
C HIS A 61 -9.73 4.81 -3.02
N ASP A 62 -10.85 5.03 -2.34
CA ASP A 62 -11.29 6.38 -1.97
C ASP A 62 -10.51 6.86 -0.74
N PRO A 63 -9.71 7.94 -0.84
CA PRO A 63 -8.93 8.43 0.30
C PRO A 63 -9.78 8.88 1.49
N ALA A 64 -11.09 9.12 1.32
CA ALA A 64 -11.98 9.45 2.44
C ALA A 64 -12.19 8.26 3.40
N HIS A 65 -11.85 7.04 2.98
CA HIS A 65 -12.01 5.82 3.76
C HIS A 65 -10.66 5.25 4.19
N ASP A 66 -10.66 4.53 5.31
CA ASP A 66 -9.48 3.83 5.81
C ASP A 66 -8.97 2.80 4.79
N LEU A 67 -7.65 2.68 4.69
CA LEU A 67 -6.98 1.66 3.90
C LEU A 67 -6.38 0.62 4.84
N ILE A 68 -6.73 -0.65 4.64
CA ILE A 68 -6.24 -1.75 5.47
C ILE A 68 -5.14 -2.49 4.74
N LEU A 69 -4.01 -2.72 5.40
CA LEU A 69 -2.88 -3.50 4.94
C LEU A 69 -2.81 -4.80 5.74
N ILE A 70 -2.86 -5.94 5.05
CA ILE A 70 -2.61 -7.25 5.66
C ILE A 70 -1.12 -7.57 5.50
N THR A 71 -0.39 -7.66 6.61
CA THR A 71 1.05 -7.99 6.61
C THR A 71 1.34 -9.42 7.03
N GLY A 72 0.31 -10.19 7.40
CA GLY A 72 0.47 -11.48 8.05
C GLY A 72 0.69 -11.36 9.57
N ARG A 73 0.61 -12.49 10.28
CA ARG A 73 0.58 -12.56 11.76
C ARG A 73 1.96 -12.65 12.42
N GLY A 74 3.05 -12.79 11.65
CA GLY A 74 4.43 -12.87 12.15
C GLY A 74 4.74 -14.03 13.10
N SER A 75 3.77 -14.90 13.44
CA SER A 75 3.86 -15.81 14.58
C SER A 75 4.51 -17.17 14.25
N ARG A 76 4.80 -17.46 12.98
CA ARG A 76 5.52 -18.67 12.52
C ARG A 76 6.26 -18.51 11.19
N SER A 77 6.45 -17.29 10.72
CA SER A 77 6.88 -17.06 9.34
C SER A 77 8.36 -16.81 9.19
N GLU A 78 8.86 -17.14 8.00
CA GLU A 78 10.28 -16.99 7.61
C GLU A 78 10.76 -15.55 7.80
N ALA A 79 12.09 -15.37 7.91
CA ALA A 79 12.73 -14.09 8.24
C ALA A 79 12.27 -12.90 7.37
N SER A 80 11.76 -13.14 6.17
CA SER A 80 11.21 -12.12 5.26
C SER A 80 9.91 -11.48 5.73
N GLU A 81 9.01 -12.20 6.40
CA GLU A 81 7.75 -11.63 6.90
C GLU A 81 7.97 -10.76 8.15
N GLN A 82 8.97 -11.08 8.96
CA GLN A 82 9.33 -10.29 10.14
C GLN A 82 9.81 -8.87 9.77
N GLN A 83 10.31 -8.69 8.55
CA GLN A 83 10.81 -7.40 8.05
C GLN A 83 9.75 -6.55 7.34
N LEU A 84 8.64 -7.16 6.91
CA LEU A 84 7.61 -6.47 6.12
C LEU A 84 6.97 -5.32 6.89
N LEU A 85 6.55 -5.59 8.13
CA LEU A 85 5.87 -4.58 8.94
C LEU A 85 6.77 -3.36 9.25
N PRO A 86 8.00 -3.53 9.77
CA PRO A 86 8.94 -2.42 9.95
C PRO A 86 9.21 -1.65 8.66
N ALA A 87 9.37 -2.35 7.52
CA ALA A 87 9.64 -1.71 6.24
C ALA A 87 8.45 -0.87 5.74
N LEU A 88 7.22 -1.36 5.88
CA LEU A 88 6.01 -0.58 5.54
C LEU A 88 5.87 0.64 6.45
N ALA A 89 6.11 0.49 7.75
CA ALA A 89 6.06 1.60 8.69
C ALA A 89 7.10 2.69 8.36
N ALA A 90 8.34 2.28 8.03
CA ALA A 90 9.39 3.20 7.60
C ALA A 90 9.01 3.89 6.28
N PHE A 91 8.54 3.14 5.28
CA PHE A 91 8.08 3.70 4.01
C PHE A 91 7.00 4.78 4.21
N LEU A 92 5.95 4.49 4.99
CA LEU A 92 4.83 5.42 5.21
C LEU A 92 5.25 6.69 5.98
N LYS A 93 6.25 6.58 6.84
CA LYS A 93 6.72 7.67 7.72
C LYS A 93 7.85 8.50 7.13
N GLU A 94 8.76 7.88 6.39
CA GLU A 94 10.03 8.48 5.97
C GLU A 94 10.06 8.83 4.49
N GLU A 95 9.37 8.05 3.64
CA GLU A 95 9.39 8.26 2.19
C GLU A 95 8.20 9.08 1.67
N LEU A 96 7.17 9.29 2.49
CA LEU A 96 5.95 9.99 2.09
C LEU A 96 5.82 11.34 2.80
N GLN A 97 5.43 12.36 2.04
CA GLN A 97 5.28 13.73 2.55
C GLN A 97 3.89 14.29 2.24
N PRO A 98 3.03 14.58 3.23
CA PRO A 98 3.23 14.39 4.66
C PRO A 98 3.29 12.90 5.05
N PRO A 99 3.95 12.56 6.17
CA PRO A 99 3.99 11.20 6.67
C PRO A 99 2.60 10.69 7.03
N MET A 100 2.38 9.40 6.84
CA MET A 100 1.12 8.73 7.13
C MET A 100 1.20 7.88 8.39
N GLU A 101 0.13 7.91 9.18
CA GLU A 101 -0.03 7.06 10.35
C GLU A 101 -0.29 5.61 9.93
N PHE A 102 0.19 4.68 10.75
CA PHE A 102 0.06 3.26 10.51
C PHE A 102 -0.25 2.55 11.83
N LEU A 103 -1.52 2.20 11.99
CA LEU A 103 -2.09 1.79 13.27
C LEU A 103 -2.45 0.31 13.27
N PRO A 104 -2.26 -0.44 14.36
CA PRO A 104 -2.70 -1.82 14.42
C PRO A 104 -4.24 -1.90 14.42
N HIS A 105 -4.80 -2.89 13.71
CA HIS A 105 -6.22 -3.18 13.78
C HIS A 105 -6.55 -3.88 15.11
N SER A 106 -7.46 -3.32 15.90
CA SER A 106 -7.73 -3.75 17.28
C SER A 106 -8.17 -5.22 17.43
N SER A 107 -8.84 -5.77 16.41
CA SER A 107 -9.42 -7.13 16.47
C SER A 107 -8.71 -8.20 15.61
N ASN A 108 -7.69 -7.84 14.82
CA ASN A 108 -7.05 -8.81 13.92
C ASN A 108 -5.53 -8.59 13.83
N PRO A 109 -4.74 -9.38 14.58
CA PRO A 109 -3.27 -9.35 14.49
C PRO A 109 -2.83 -9.59 13.04
N GLY A 110 -2.06 -8.66 12.47
CA GLY A 110 -1.61 -8.71 11.08
C GLY A 110 -2.42 -7.87 10.10
N ARG A 111 -3.50 -7.21 10.56
CA ARG A 111 -4.13 -6.10 9.86
C ARG A 111 -3.67 -4.77 10.45
N TRP A 112 -3.42 -3.82 9.57
CA TRP A 112 -2.99 -2.48 9.92
C TRP A 112 -3.78 -1.45 9.13
N ILE A 113 -4.02 -0.31 9.73
CA ILE A 113 -4.89 0.74 9.23
C ILE A 113 -4.04 1.95 8.89
N ILE A 114 -4.22 2.46 7.68
CA ILE A 114 -3.89 3.84 7.35
C ILE A 114 -5.20 4.62 7.39
N PRO A 115 -5.37 5.58 8.33
CA PRO A 115 -6.60 6.34 8.44
C PRO A 115 -6.93 7.11 7.15
N GLY A 116 -8.22 7.17 6.79
CA GLY A 116 -8.70 7.94 5.64
C GLY A 116 -8.35 9.43 5.74
N SER A 117 -8.37 9.99 6.96
CA SER A 117 -7.92 11.36 7.20
C SER A 117 -6.44 11.58 6.82
N CYS A 118 -5.57 10.58 7.05
CA CYS A 118 -4.17 10.62 6.65
C CYS A 118 -4.03 10.52 5.12
N LEU A 119 -4.76 9.61 4.48
CA LEU A 119 -4.75 9.43 3.03
C LEU A 119 -5.25 10.67 2.30
N THR A 120 -6.33 11.28 2.79
CA THR A 120 -6.90 12.51 2.23
C THR A 120 -5.89 13.65 2.32
N ARG A 121 -5.34 13.90 3.52
CA ARG A 121 -4.31 14.92 3.75
C ARG A 121 -3.09 14.71 2.84
N TRP A 122 -2.64 13.47 2.73
CA TRP A 122 -1.50 13.13 1.87
C TRP A 122 -1.81 13.37 0.39
N ALA A 123 -2.99 12.94 -0.08
CA ALA A 123 -3.39 13.07 -1.48
C ALA A 123 -3.58 14.53 -1.89
N GLU A 124 -4.17 15.36 -1.02
CA GLU A 124 -4.28 16.81 -1.23
C GLU A 124 -2.90 17.47 -1.32
N ALA A 125 -1.98 17.10 -0.43
CA ALA A 125 -0.61 17.62 -0.47
C ALA A 125 0.12 17.25 -1.77
N GLN A 126 -0.08 16.04 -2.31
CA GLN A 126 0.53 15.67 -3.60
C GLN A 126 -0.02 16.50 -4.75
N ARG A 127 -1.33 16.77 -4.76
CA ARG A 127 -2.00 17.55 -5.81
C ARG A 127 -1.59 19.02 -5.80
N ASN A 128 -1.31 19.58 -4.62
CA ASN A 128 -0.88 20.97 -4.50
C ASN A 128 0.60 21.19 -4.87
N ASN A 129 1.39 20.10 -4.91
CA ASN A 129 2.81 20.10 -5.24
C ASN A 129 3.12 19.58 -6.66
N ALA A 130 2.09 19.15 -7.41
CA ALA A 130 2.18 18.65 -8.78
C ALA A 130 1.91 19.78 -9.78
#